data_AF-A0A4Q6BR85-F1
#
_entry.id   AF-A0A4Q6BR85-F1
#
_cell.length_a   1.000
_cell.length_b   1.000
_cell.length_c   1.000
_cell.angle_alpha   90.00
_cell.angle_beta   90.00
_cell.angle_gamma   90.00
#
_symmetry.space_group_name_H-M   'P 1'
#
loop_
_entity.id
_entity.type
_entity.pdbx_description
1 polymer ?
#
loop_
_entity_poly.entity_id
_entity_poly.type
_entity_poly.pdbx_seq_one_letter_code
_entity_poly.pdbx_strand_id
1 'polypeptide(L)'
;VLLLVPLVAFNNCAPAGSANLSSQSSSSSEDSAGDGSGSGGGGSGPGSSVPAGKTQVEGATGCLETGSGALAGAVCDASNSNQVFSLLTHTDGSVSLRDASKNECIEASAELLSAGTNLKSAACATSALQNFTLLHVSMNAFRLISQVNGACLSLGSNRSANLTVCNSSNSQAFKLAANAVAGFKFSSSLEKPLAVGAGKPVGNNFKGMHLGGGESGNLTDQNKYGYTFAYPSNTLIDYVARKGFGLIRLSFKAGRLQPDRNGALDPVELARIDKVVQYAHSKGLYVLLDPHDYGSLPDADKSGKKIGSADMPASKFANFWAHVAAAYINQPNVLFGLINEPFGINARTWQSSAIAAVSAIRSVGAKQKIFIPGVSWTGAHSWVSSGNAAVWANFHETNSVFE
;
A
#
# COMPACT_ATOMS: atom_id res chain seq x y z
N VAL A 1 -6.69 21.80 -21.55
CA VAL A 1 -7.45 22.49 -20.48
C VAL A 1 -8.42 21.50 -19.84
N LEU A 2 -7.96 20.77 -18.84
CA LEU A 2 -8.82 19.97 -17.97
C LEU A 2 -9.37 20.95 -16.92
N LEU A 3 -10.68 21.18 -16.89
CA LEU A 3 -11.30 21.91 -15.78
C LEU A 3 -11.51 20.94 -14.62
N LEU A 4 -10.72 21.08 -13.56
CA LEU A 4 -10.90 20.38 -12.28
C LEU A 4 -11.53 21.35 -11.28
N VAL A 5 -12.66 20.95 -10.68
CA VAL A 5 -13.35 21.74 -9.65
C VAL A 5 -12.85 21.27 -8.27
N PRO A 6 -12.24 22.14 -7.44
CA PRO A 6 -11.84 21.78 -6.08
C PRO A 6 -13.05 21.77 -5.14
N LEU A 7 -13.09 20.82 -4.21
CA LEU A 7 -14.02 20.81 -3.08
C LEU A 7 -13.24 20.56 -1.79
N VAL A 8 -13.30 21.53 -0.87
CA VAL A 8 -12.73 21.41 0.49
C VAL A 8 -13.79 20.76 1.37
N ALA A 9 -13.52 19.56 1.90
CA ALA A 9 -14.41 18.90 2.85
C ALA A 9 -14.15 19.44 4.27
N PHE A 10 -15.09 20.23 4.81
CA PHE A 10 -15.13 20.54 6.23
C PHE A 10 -15.85 19.41 6.98
N ASN A 11 -15.15 18.68 7.84
CA ASN A 11 -15.76 17.79 8.82
C ASN A 11 -16.06 18.57 10.10
N ASN A 12 -17.31 18.99 10.29
CA ASN A 12 -17.84 19.41 11.58
C ASN A 12 -19.02 18.49 11.93
N CYS A 13 -18.84 17.60 12.90
CA CYS A 13 -19.95 17.02 13.66
C CYS A 13 -19.47 16.68 15.09
N ALA A 14 -19.86 17.51 16.04
CA ALA A 14 -20.10 17.11 17.44
C ALA A 14 -21.62 16.83 17.61
N PRO A 15 -22.04 16.00 18.58
CA PRO A 15 -23.32 15.30 18.53
C PRO A 15 -24.43 16.03 19.27
N ALA A 16 -25.67 15.87 18.80
CA ALA A 16 -26.86 16.11 19.59
C ALA A 16 -27.98 15.16 19.15
N GLY A 17 -28.68 14.58 20.13
CA GLY A 17 -30.07 14.15 19.95
C GLY A 17 -30.32 12.65 19.97
N SER A 18 -30.66 12.15 21.15
CA SER A 18 -31.31 10.88 21.44
C SER A 18 -32.58 10.61 20.62
N ALA A 19 -32.77 9.37 20.19
CA ALA A 19 -34.10 8.77 20.08
C ALA A 19 -34.02 7.27 20.37
N ASN A 20 -34.74 6.91 21.43
CA ASN A 20 -34.91 5.61 22.04
C ASN A 20 -35.95 4.82 21.24
N LEU A 21 -35.69 3.56 20.87
CA LEU A 21 -36.75 2.59 20.55
C LEU A 21 -36.29 1.18 20.94
N SER A 22 -37.05 0.64 21.87
CA SER A 22 -36.97 -0.67 22.50
C SER A 22 -37.76 -1.75 21.74
N SER A 23 -37.23 -2.98 21.69
CA SER A 23 -37.98 -4.26 21.74
C SER A 23 -36.97 -5.42 21.61
N GLN A 24 -36.57 -6.07 22.71
CA GLN A 24 -37.09 -7.33 23.27
C GLN A 24 -37.05 -8.59 22.38
N SER A 25 -36.24 -9.56 22.87
CA SER A 25 -36.44 -11.02 22.89
C SER A 25 -36.31 -11.81 21.56
N SER A 26 -35.83 -13.05 21.50
CA SER A 26 -35.67 -14.12 22.49
C SER A 26 -34.64 -15.18 22.03
N SER A 27 -34.19 -15.97 23.00
CA SER A 27 -33.32 -17.15 22.97
C SER A 27 -33.76 -18.33 22.08
N SER A 28 -32.81 -19.17 21.65
CA SER A 28 -32.81 -20.62 21.91
C SER A 28 -31.47 -21.29 21.55
N SER A 29 -31.02 -22.16 22.46
CA SER A 29 -30.07 -23.27 22.35
C SER A 29 -30.50 -24.29 21.26
N GLU A 30 -29.79 -25.33 20.82
CA GLU A 30 -28.78 -26.21 21.40
C GLU A 30 -28.25 -27.16 20.29
N ASP A 31 -27.28 -28.00 20.66
CA ASP A 31 -26.98 -29.34 20.12
C ASP A 31 -25.81 -29.62 19.15
N SER A 32 -25.19 -30.75 19.50
CA SER A 32 -23.84 -31.22 19.19
C SER A 32 -23.89 -32.60 18.52
N ALA A 33 -22.71 -33.02 18.05
CA ALA A 33 -22.20 -34.40 17.90
C ALA A 33 -22.39 -35.14 16.57
N GLY A 34 -21.33 -35.87 16.17
CA GLY A 34 -21.44 -37.13 15.44
C GLY A 34 -20.38 -37.42 14.37
N ASP A 35 -19.39 -38.24 14.74
CA ASP A 35 -18.28 -38.81 13.95
C ASP A 35 -18.67 -39.68 12.72
N GLY A 36 -17.70 -39.92 11.84
CA GLY A 36 -17.72 -41.05 10.90
C GLY A 36 -16.52 -41.12 9.94
N SER A 37 -15.57 -42.01 10.25
CA SER A 37 -14.33 -42.32 9.53
C SER A 37 -14.48 -43.38 8.42
N GLY A 38 -13.57 -43.39 7.44
CA GLY A 38 -13.42 -44.47 6.45
C GLY A 38 -12.32 -44.20 5.40
N SER A 39 -11.36 -45.12 5.29
CA SER A 39 -10.03 -44.99 4.68
C SER A 39 -9.79 -45.84 3.41
N GLY A 40 -8.78 -45.46 2.60
CA GLY A 40 -8.03 -46.28 1.61
C GLY A 40 -7.77 -45.49 0.31
N GLY A 41 -6.56 -45.03 -0.06
CA GLY A 41 -5.28 -45.71 -0.34
C GLY A 41 -5.11 -45.81 -1.88
N GLY A 42 -4.06 -45.38 -2.61
CA GLY A 42 -2.79 -44.70 -2.38
C GLY A 42 -2.17 -44.31 -3.74
N GLY A 43 -1.12 -43.48 -3.76
CA GLY A 43 -0.37 -43.14 -4.99
C GLY A 43 0.65 -42.01 -4.76
N SER A 44 1.93 -42.32 -4.93
CA SER A 44 3.11 -41.61 -4.43
C SER A 44 3.58 -40.41 -5.28
N GLY A 45 4.01 -39.35 -4.61
CA GLY A 45 4.87 -38.26 -5.10
C GLY A 45 5.42 -37.47 -3.90
N PRO A 46 6.60 -36.80 -3.96
CA PRO A 46 7.14 -36.11 -2.79
C PRO A 46 6.35 -34.83 -2.56
N GLY A 47 5.30 -34.92 -1.74
CA GLY A 47 4.47 -33.79 -1.35
C GLY A 47 4.20 -33.87 0.14
N SER A 48 4.96 -33.13 0.94
CA SER A 48 4.58 -32.83 2.32
C SER A 48 3.33 -31.94 2.28
N SER A 49 2.16 -32.54 2.47
CA SER A 49 0.89 -31.81 2.44
C SER A 49 0.60 -31.21 3.82
N VAL A 50 0.62 -29.88 3.90
CA VAL A 50 0.11 -29.15 5.06
C VAL A 50 -1.39 -29.46 5.21
N PRO A 51 -1.90 -29.76 6.42
CA PRO A 51 -3.33 -30.02 6.63
C PRO A 51 -4.20 -28.88 6.09
N ALA A 52 -5.31 -29.23 5.44
CA ALA A 52 -6.25 -28.25 4.88
C ALA A 52 -6.70 -27.23 5.93
N GLY A 53 -6.64 -25.93 5.58
CA GLY A 53 -7.04 -24.83 6.46
C GLY A 53 -5.99 -24.39 7.50
N LYS A 54 -4.82 -25.03 7.53
CA LYS A 54 -3.69 -24.66 8.40
C LYS A 54 -2.48 -24.24 7.58
N THR A 55 -1.57 -23.49 8.17
CA THR A 55 -0.40 -22.90 7.51
C THR A 55 0.87 -23.13 8.33
N GLN A 56 1.98 -23.44 7.67
CA GLN A 56 3.29 -23.48 8.31
C GLN A 56 4.00 -22.13 8.14
N VAL A 57 4.51 -21.56 9.22
CA VAL A 57 5.22 -20.27 9.16
C VAL A 57 6.71 -20.55 8.97
N GLU A 58 7.12 -20.73 7.72
CA GLU A 58 8.52 -21.01 7.34
C GLU A 58 9.34 -19.72 7.17
N GLY A 59 10.53 -19.66 7.74
CA GLY A 59 11.49 -18.57 7.61
C GLY A 59 12.89 -19.05 7.18
N ALA A 60 13.79 -18.11 6.88
CA ALA A 60 15.13 -18.41 6.33
C ALA A 60 16.03 -19.25 7.27
N THR A 61 15.73 -19.26 8.56
CA THR A 61 16.50 -19.97 9.59
C THR A 61 15.72 -21.11 10.25
N GLY A 62 14.47 -21.36 9.84
CA GLY A 62 13.60 -22.40 10.42
C GLY A 62 12.10 -22.10 10.36
N CYS A 63 11.30 -23.00 10.93
CA CYS A 63 9.84 -22.94 11.03
C CYS A 63 9.41 -22.45 12.41
N LEU A 64 8.38 -21.60 12.51
CA LEU A 64 7.87 -21.08 13.78
C LEU A 64 7.25 -22.18 14.64
N GLU A 65 7.72 -22.33 15.87
CA GLU A 65 7.16 -23.19 16.91
C GLU A 65 6.73 -22.36 18.13
N THR A 66 5.67 -22.81 18.81
CA THR A 66 5.38 -22.35 20.17
C THR A 66 6.03 -23.33 21.15
N GLY A 67 7.18 -22.98 21.72
CA GLY A 67 7.76 -23.72 22.84
C GLY A 67 7.06 -23.38 24.16
N SER A 68 7.55 -23.91 25.27
CA SER A 68 7.12 -23.62 26.65
C SER A 68 7.26 -22.12 27.03
N GLY A 69 6.34 -21.29 26.54
CA GLY A 69 6.22 -19.86 26.86
C GLY A 69 7.00 -18.88 25.96
N ALA A 70 7.67 -19.36 24.90
CA ALA A 70 8.37 -18.51 23.94
C ALA A 70 8.23 -19.02 22.50
N LEU A 71 8.09 -18.09 21.55
CA LEU A 71 8.14 -18.39 20.11
C LEU A 71 9.59 -18.70 19.71
N ALA A 72 9.84 -19.91 19.23
CA ALA A 72 11.16 -20.37 18.82
C ALA A 72 11.09 -20.98 17.42
N GLY A 73 12.10 -20.80 16.58
CA GLY A 73 12.18 -21.51 15.31
C GLY A 73 12.78 -22.92 15.46
N ALA A 74 12.18 -23.91 14.79
CA ALA A 74 12.73 -25.25 14.61
C ALA A 74 13.32 -25.44 13.20
N VAL A 75 14.10 -26.51 13.00
CA VAL A 75 14.40 -26.96 11.62
C VAL A 75 13.07 -27.38 10.99
N CYS A 76 12.78 -26.89 9.79
CA CYS A 76 11.59 -27.33 9.06
C CYS A 76 11.77 -28.79 8.68
N ASP A 77 10.97 -29.67 9.27
CA ASP A 77 10.97 -31.08 8.93
C ASP A 77 9.77 -31.43 8.03
N ALA A 78 9.99 -32.42 7.16
CA ALA A 78 8.97 -32.91 6.23
C ALA A 78 7.96 -33.86 6.91
N SER A 79 8.02 -34.03 8.23
CA SER A 79 7.25 -35.02 8.99
C SER A 79 5.97 -34.46 9.63
N ASN A 80 5.65 -33.19 9.38
CA ASN A 80 4.52 -32.48 10.00
C ASN A 80 4.60 -32.38 11.53
N SER A 81 5.81 -32.47 12.12
CA SER A 81 5.99 -32.25 13.56
C SER A 81 6.02 -30.77 13.93
N ASN A 82 6.23 -29.91 12.94
CA ASN A 82 6.25 -28.47 13.11
C ASN A 82 4.85 -27.88 13.37
N GLN A 83 4.80 -26.86 14.22
CA GLN A 83 3.57 -26.16 14.58
C GLN A 83 2.91 -25.50 13.36
N VAL A 84 1.60 -25.69 13.26
CA VAL A 84 0.77 -25.09 12.20
C VAL A 84 -0.19 -24.06 12.79
N PHE A 85 -0.41 -22.99 12.03
CA PHE A 85 -1.21 -21.84 12.42
C PHE A 85 -2.48 -21.76 11.57
N SER A 86 -3.58 -21.40 12.21
CA SER A 86 -4.83 -20.97 11.57
C SER A 86 -4.80 -19.45 11.40
N LEU A 87 -5.24 -18.97 10.24
CA LEU A 87 -5.44 -17.53 10.01
C LEU A 87 -6.84 -17.13 10.47
N LEU A 88 -6.93 -16.30 11.50
CA LEU A 88 -8.18 -15.66 11.92
C LEU A 88 -8.36 -14.41 11.06
N THR A 89 -9.40 -14.38 10.24
CA THR A 89 -9.68 -13.25 9.35
C THR A 89 -10.61 -12.26 10.01
N HIS A 90 -10.26 -10.97 9.96
CA HIS A 90 -11.07 -9.88 10.50
C HIS A 90 -11.89 -9.19 9.40
N THR A 91 -12.91 -8.43 9.79
CA THR A 91 -13.83 -7.73 8.86
C THR A 91 -13.13 -6.67 8.01
N ASP A 92 -11.98 -6.15 8.45
CA ASP A 92 -11.15 -5.19 7.72
C ASP A 92 -10.15 -5.85 6.75
N GLY A 93 -10.15 -7.19 6.67
CA GLY A 93 -9.26 -7.98 5.81
C GLY A 93 -7.88 -8.25 6.41
N SER A 94 -7.62 -7.83 7.65
CA SER A 94 -6.42 -8.22 8.39
C SER A 94 -6.51 -9.64 8.93
N VAL A 95 -5.37 -10.20 9.35
CA VAL A 95 -5.28 -11.54 9.90
C VAL A 95 -4.55 -11.58 11.24
N SER A 96 -5.00 -12.43 12.15
CA SER A 96 -4.22 -12.87 13.30
C SER A 96 -3.78 -14.32 13.13
N LEU A 97 -2.59 -14.66 13.61
CA LEU A 97 -2.09 -16.02 13.62
C LEU A 97 -2.51 -16.72 14.90
N ARG A 98 -3.28 -17.81 14.79
CA ARG A 98 -3.64 -18.68 15.90
C ARG A 98 -2.95 -20.02 15.80
N ASP A 99 -2.17 -20.38 16.80
CA ASP A 99 -1.62 -21.71 16.95
C ASP A 99 -2.75 -22.76 16.97
N ALA A 100 -2.70 -23.73 16.05
CA ALA A 100 -3.76 -24.72 15.88
C ALA A 100 -3.73 -25.88 16.89
N SER A 101 -2.68 -26.02 17.71
CA SER A 101 -2.59 -27.03 18.77
C SER A 101 -2.89 -26.43 20.15
N LYS A 102 -2.51 -25.17 20.40
CA LYS A 102 -2.68 -24.50 21.70
C LYS A 102 -3.86 -23.53 21.78
N ASN A 103 -4.45 -23.16 20.63
CA ASN A 103 -5.49 -22.13 20.55
C ASN A 103 -5.03 -20.76 21.11
N GLU A 104 -3.72 -20.51 21.06
CA GLU A 104 -3.08 -19.25 21.43
C GLU A 104 -2.81 -18.41 20.18
N CYS A 105 -2.82 -17.09 20.31
CA CYS A 105 -2.54 -16.16 19.23
C CYS A 105 -1.14 -15.55 19.37
N ILE A 106 -0.55 -15.18 18.24
CA ILE A 106 0.71 -14.44 18.21
C ILE A 106 0.42 -12.98 18.57
N GLU A 107 1.05 -12.52 19.64
CA GLU A 107 0.89 -11.17 20.18
C GLU A 107 2.23 -10.48 20.42
N ALA A 108 2.18 -9.17 20.61
CA ALA A 108 3.31 -8.39 21.06
C ALA A 108 2.97 -7.80 22.42
N SER A 109 3.85 -7.94 23.42
CA SER A 109 3.50 -7.64 24.82
C SER A 109 3.43 -6.15 25.18
N ALA A 110 3.33 -5.24 24.21
CA ALA A 110 3.22 -3.80 24.45
C ALA A 110 2.39 -3.10 23.36
N GLU A 111 1.55 -2.15 23.78
CA GLU A 111 0.68 -1.33 22.93
C GLU A 111 1.46 -0.42 21.93
N LEU A 112 2.78 -0.32 22.06
CA LEU A 112 3.67 0.50 21.21
C LEU A 112 4.87 -0.33 20.77
N LEU A 113 4.92 -0.65 19.48
CA LEU A 113 5.93 -1.54 18.90
C LEU A 113 7.01 -0.75 18.17
N SER A 114 8.18 -0.60 18.80
CA SER A 114 9.41 -0.28 18.09
C SER A 114 9.90 -1.50 17.28
N ALA A 115 10.65 -1.26 16.20
CA ALA A 115 11.35 -2.32 15.49
C ALA A 115 12.30 -3.05 16.45
N GLY A 116 12.26 -4.38 16.46
CA GLY A 116 12.98 -5.24 17.42
C GLY A 116 12.11 -5.81 18.54
N THR A 117 10.80 -5.55 18.56
CA THR A 117 9.91 -6.13 19.57
C THR A 117 9.75 -7.64 19.37
N ASN A 118 10.00 -8.42 20.43
CA ASN A 118 9.76 -9.86 20.46
C ASN A 118 8.25 -10.15 20.58
N LEU A 119 7.78 -11.10 19.79
CA LEU A 119 6.41 -11.62 19.86
C LEU A 119 6.34 -12.78 20.86
N LYS A 120 5.14 -12.99 21.40
CA LYS A 120 4.81 -14.06 22.35
C LYS A 120 3.54 -14.78 21.89
N SER A 121 3.31 -15.98 22.42
CA SER A 121 1.99 -16.61 22.36
C SER A 121 1.17 -16.19 23.59
N ALA A 122 -0.11 -15.89 23.39
CA ALA A 122 -1.05 -15.53 24.45
C ALA A 122 -2.46 -16.04 24.12
N ALA A 123 -3.36 -15.99 25.09
CA ALA A 123 -4.77 -16.30 24.82
C ALA A 123 -5.32 -15.34 23.76
N CYS A 124 -6.09 -15.85 22.79
CA CYS A 124 -6.66 -15.04 21.72
C CYS A 124 -7.76 -14.07 22.22
N ALA A 125 -7.37 -12.96 22.87
CA ALA A 125 -8.28 -11.94 23.38
C ALA A 125 -8.47 -10.81 22.35
N THR A 126 -9.73 -10.52 21.97
CA THR A 126 -10.08 -9.67 20.82
C THR A 126 -9.53 -8.23 20.83
N SER A 127 -9.09 -7.72 21.98
CA SER A 127 -8.60 -6.33 22.12
C SER A 127 -7.08 -6.17 22.07
N ALA A 128 -6.31 -7.26 22.06
CA ALA A 128 -4.84 -7.23 22.10
C ALA A 128 -4.14 -7.98 20.94
N LEU A 129 -4.93 -8.57 20.03
CA LEU A 129 -4.40 -9.32 18.90
C LEU A 129 -3.57 -8.43 17.96
N GLN A 130 -2.38 -8.89 17.62
CA GLN A 130 -1.64 -8.31 16.52
C GLN A 130 -2.32 -8.67 15.20
N ASN A 131 -2.69 -7.63 14.46
CA ASN A 131 -3.30 -7.75 13.15
C ASN A 131 -2.24 -7.52 12.09
N PHE A 132 -2.17 -8.46 11.16
CA PHE A 132 -1.25 -8.43 10.05
C PHE A 132 -1.98 -8.23 8.73
N THR A 133 -1.36 -7.48 7.84
CA THR A 133 -1.71 -7.49 6.41
C THR A 133 -0.84 -8.54 5.72
N LEU A 134 -1.47 -9.41 4.92
CA LEU A 134 -0.77 -10.38 4.09
C LEU A 134 -0.27 -9.72 2.81
N LEU A 135 1.05 -9.73 2.64
CA LEU A 135 1.74 -9.26 1.46
C LEU A 135 2.24 -10.46 0.64
N HIS A 136 1.72 -10.68 -0.55
CA HIS A 136 2.12 -11.77 -1.43
C HIS A 136 3.52 -11.55 -2.01
N VAL A 137 4.41 -12.54 -1.89
CA VAL A 137 5.81 -12.51 -2.32
C VAL A 137 6.07 -13.43 -3.51
N SER A 138 5.54 -14.67 -3.49
CA SER A 138 5.65 -15.65 -4.59
C SER A 138 4.59 -16.75 -4.46
N MET A 139 4.59 -17.77 -5.33
CA MET A 139 3.65 -18.90 -5.27
C MET A 139 3.57 -19.48 -3.84
N ASN A 140 2.46 -19.17 -3.17
CA ASN A 140 2.17 -19.53 -1.79
C ASN A 140 3.06 -18.88 -0.72
N ALA A 141 3.91 -17.88 -1.01
CA ALA A 141 4.76 -17.22 -0.03
C ALA A 141 4.31 -15.78 0.29
N PHE A 142 4.28 -15.40 1.56
CA PHE A 142 3.67 -14.14 2.03
C PHE A 142 4.49 -13.48 3.15
N ARG A 143 4.52 -12.16 3.22
CA ARG A 143 4.99 -11.40 4.39
C ARG A 143 3.78 -10.98 5.24
N LEU A 144 3.96 -11.01 6.55
CA LEU A 144 2.97 -10.53 7.53
C LEU A 144 3.41 -9.16 8.03
N ILE A 145 2.65 -8.12 7.69
CA ILE A 145 2.95 -6.72 8.02
C ILE A 145 2.06 -6.28 9.17
N SER A 146 2.62 -5.92 10.32
CA SER A 146 1.84 -5.40 11.44
C SER A 146 1.10 -4.13 11.02
N GLN A 147 -0.22 -4.09 11.24
CA GLN A 147 -1.04 -2.91 10.98
C GLN A 147 -0.76 -1.75 11.93
N VAL A 148 -0.09 -2.03 13.06
CA VAL A 148 0.22 -1.02 14.08
C VAL A 148 1.38 -0.12 13.63
N ASN A 149 2.46 -0.72 13.13
CA ASN A 149 3.71 0.00 12.86
C ASN A 149 4.32 -0.28 11.47
N GLY A 150 3.70 -1.12 10.65
CA GLY A 150 4.22 -1.48 9.33
C GLY A 150 5.45 -2.39 9.33
N ALA A 151 5.86 -2.91 10.49
CA ALA A 151 6.98 -3.84 10.61
C ALA A 151 6.57 -5.25 10.15
N CYS A 152 7.53 -5.96 9.55
CA CYS A 152 7.34 -7.33 9.09
C CYS A 152 7.66 -8.31 10.22
N LEU A 153 6.83 -9.34 10.36
CA LEU A 153 7.19 -10.53 11.13
C LEU A 153 8.46 -11.15 10.53
N SER A 154 9.45 -11.46 11.37
CA SER A 154 10.68 -12.13 10.95
C SER A 154 11.21 -13.02 12.08
N LEU A 155 11.92 -14.10 11.73
CA LEU A 155 12.65 -14.93 12.67
C LEU A 155 14.10 -14.48 12.75
N GLY A 156 14.57 -14.06 13.93
CA GLY A 156 15.96 -13.67 14.15
C GLY A 156 16.96 -14.83 14.00
N SER A 157 18.26 -14.52 14.06
CA SER A 157 19.35 -15.52 14.05
C SER A 157 19.26 -16.52 15.20
N ASN A 158 18.75 -16.09 16.37
CA ASN A 158 18.44 -16.94 17.52
C ASN A 158 17.03 -17.56 17.44
N ARG A 159 16.39 -17.48 16.28
CA ARG A 159 15.08 -18.05 15.98
C ARG A 159 13.92 -17.48 16.83
N SER A 160 14.07 -16.28 17.39
CA SER A 160 12.95 -15.55 18.01
C SER A 160 12.07 -14.85 16.97
N ALA A 161 10.75 -14.91 17.15
CA ALA A 161 9.80 -14.19 16.30
C ALA A 161 9.71 -12.72 16.71
N ASN A 162 10.15 -11.81 15.83
CA ASN A 162 10.24 -10.38 16.13
C ASN A 162 9.63 -9.55 15.00
N LEU A 163 9.28 -8.31 15.31
CA LEU A 163 8.92 -7.32 14.30
C LEU A 163 10.16 -6.56 13.83
N THR A 164 10.45 -6.58 12.53
CA THR A 164 11.61 -5.91 11.93
C THR A 164 11.21 -5.01 10.76
N VAL A 165 12.13 -4.16 10.31
CA VAL A 165 11.93 -3.30 9.14
C VAL A 165 11.67 -4.16 7.90
N CYS A 166 10.62 -3.84 7.15
CA CYS A 166 10.24 -4.53 5.92
C CYS A 166 11.26 -4.30 4.79
N ASN A 167 12.11 -5.28 4.46
CA ASN A 167 12.99 -5.25 3.29
C ASN A 167 13.37 -6.68 2.82
N SER A 168 13.90 -6.80 1.60
CA SER A 168 14.28 -8.10 1.00
C SER A 168 15.44 -8.82 1.69
N SER A 169 16.21 -8.12 2.52
CA SER A 169 17.37 -8.68 3.24
C SER A 169 17.04 -9.16 4.66
N ASN A 170 15.96 -8.68 5.27
CA ASN A 170 15.63 -8.92 6.68
C ASN A 170 14.19 -9.42 6.91
N SER A 171 13.31 -9.35 5.92
CA SER A 171 11.89 -9.73 6.05
C SER A 171 11.57 -11.02 5.32
N GLN A 172 11.17 -12.02 6.10
CA GLN A 172 10.97 -13.39 5.65
C GLN A 172 9.61 -13.58 4.99
N ALA A 173 9.55 -14.46 3.99
CA ALA A 173 8.31 -14.86 3.33
C ALA A 173 7.88 -16.23 3.84
N PHE A 174 6.62 -16.35 4.23
CA PHE A 174 5.98 -17.50 4.87
C PHE A 174 5.14 -18.28 3.87
N LYS A 175 5.26 -19.61 3.84
CA LYS A 175 4.46 -20.46 2.94
C LYS A 175 3.06 -20.73 3.50
N LEU A 176 2.01 -20.25 2.84
CA LEU A 176 0.61 -20.57 3.19
C LEU A 176 0.14 -21.83 2.43
N ALA A 177 -0.67 -22.67 3.07
CA ALA A 177 -1.32 -23.78 2.37
C ALA A 177 -2.38 -23.27 1.38
N ALA A 178 -2.51 -23.87 0.20
CA ALA A 178 -3.41 -23.41 -0.87
C ALA A 178 -4.88 -23.18 -0.43
N ASN A 179 -5.40 -24.00 0.50
CA ASN A 179 -6.76 -23.86 1.02
C ASN A 179 -6.90 -22.68 2.00
N ALA A 180 -5.80 -22.25 2.63
CA ALA A 180 -5.71 -21.04 3.43
C ALA A 180 -5.47 -19.79 2.57
N VAL A 181 -5.46 -19.90 1.24
CA VAL A 181 -5.26 -18.79 0.29
C VAL A 181 -6.57 -18.49 -0.46
N ALA A 182 -7.48 -19.46 -0.58
CA ALA A 182 -8.72 -19.40 -1.37
C ALA A 182 -9.79 -18.39 -0.92
N GLY A 183 -9.55 -17.59 0.13
CA GLY A 183 -10.49 -16.57 0.64
C GLY A 183 -9.88 -15.19 0.91
N PHE A 184 -8.60 -14.97 0.57
CA PHE A 184 -7.86 -13.77 0.97
C PHE A 184 -7.73 -12.74 -0.15
N LYS A 185 -7.84 -11.44 0.21
CA LYS A 185 -7.43 -10.33 -0.65
C LYS A 185 -5.98 -9.99 -0.34
N PHE A 186 -5.07 -10.32 -1.24
CA PHE A 186 -3.64 -10.10 -1.04
C PHE A 186 -3.25 -8.66 -1.31
N SER A 187 -2.34 -8.11 -0.49
CA SER A 187 -1.53 -6.95 -0.91
C SER A 187 -0.40 -7.50 -1.77
N SER A 188 -0.19 -7.03 -3.00
CA SER A 188 0.80 -7.59 -3.93
C SER A 188 1.97 -6.64 -4.20
N SER A 189 2.56 -6.05 -3.16
CA SER A 189 3.68 -5.12 -3.32
C SER A 189 5.05 -5.77 -3.05
N LEU A 190 5.99 -5.57 -3.99
CA LEU A 190 7.43 -5.89 -3.94
C LEU A 190 7.71 -7.38 -4.26
N GLU A 191 7.74 -7.85 -5.52
CA GLU A 191 8.88 -7.62 -6.44
C GLU A 191 8.56 -7.87 -7.94
N LYS A 192 7.31 -8.06 -8.36
CA LYS A 192 6.94 -8.12 -9.79
C LYS A 192 5.51 -7.59 -9.98
N PRO A 193 5.21 -6.84 -11.06
CA PRO A 193 4.21 -5.80 -11.01
C PRO A 193 2.80 -6.35 -10.87
N LEU A 194 2.02 -5.69 -10.01
CA LEU A 194 0.62 -5.95 -9.64
C LEU A 194 -0.11 -6.67 -10.79
N ALA A 195 -0.51 -7.92 -10.56
CA ALA A 195 -1.38 -8.62 -11.48
C ALA A 195 -2.72 -7.89 -11.49
N VAL A 196 -3.08 -7.36 -12.66
CA VAL A 196 -4.36 -6.72 -12.96
C VAL A 196 -5.45 -7.74 -12.68
N GLY A 197 -6.25 -7.53 -11.63
CA GLY A 197 -7.62 -8.02 -11.67
C GLY A 197 -8.28 -7.38 -12.88
N ALA A 198 -8.90 -8.17 -13.76
CA ALA A 198 -9.60 -7.67 -14.95
C ALA A 198 -10.70 -6.67 -14.54
N GLY A 199 -10.32 -5.41 -14.35
CA GLY A 199 -11.20 -4.32 -14.01
C GLY A 199 -12.03 -3.93 -15.22
N LYS A 200 -13.08 -3.16 -14.98
CA LYS A 200 -13.88 -2.62 -16.09
C LYS A 200 -12.97 -1.88 -17.07
N PRO A 201 -13.20 -1.99 -18.39
CA PRO A 201 -12.51 -1.16 -19.36
C PRO A 201 -12.60 0.30 -18.91
N VAL A 202 -11.44 0.94 -18.73
CA VAL A 202 -11.40 2.35 -18.38
C VAL A 202 -11.78 3.10 -19.65
N GLY A 203 -12.96 3.73 -19.66
CA GLY A 203 -13.39 4.54 -20.79
C GLY A 203 -12.44 5.73 -20.97
N ASN A 204 -12.14 6.12 -22.21
CA ASN A 204 -11.34 7.32 -22.51
C ASN A 204 -12.09 8.60 -22.10
N ASN A 205 -12.19 8.87 -20.79
CA ASN A 205 -12.88 10.01 -20.21
C ASN A 205 -12.00 10.65 -19.13
N PHE A 206 -11.28 11.71 -19.49
CA PHE A 206 -10.45 12.46 -18.55
C PHE A 206 -11.20 13.62 -17.88
N LYS A 207 -12.53 13.71 -18.00
CA LYS A 207 -13.31 14.61 -17.15
C LYS A 207 -13.25 14.07 -15.74
N GLY A 208 -12.70 14.84 -14.80
CA GLY A 208 -12.39 14.32 -13.48
C GLY A 208 -12.62 15.30 -12.35
N MET A 209 -12.31 14.81 -11.15
CA MET A 209 -12.31 15.59 -9.92
C MET A 209 -10.96 15.44 -9.22
N HIS A 210 -10.47 16.52 -8.62
CA HIS A 210 -9.34 16.45 -7.70
C HIS A 210 -9.86 16.01 -6.34
N LEU A 211 -9.31 14.92 -5.81
CA LEU A 211 -9.62 14.42 -4.48
C LEU A 211 -8.39 14.61 -3.58
N GLY A 212 -8.43 15.69 -2.80
CA GLY A 212 -7.39 16.04 -1.84
C GLY A 212 -7.48 15.30 -0.51
N GLY A 213 -6.57 15.67 0.39
CA GLY A 213 -6.41 15.09 1.73
C GLY A 213 -5.10 14.32 1.86
N GLY A 214 -4.68 13.63 0.79
CA GLY A 214 -3.41 12.91 0.76
C GLY A 214 -2.21 13.85 0.77
N GLU A 215 -2.34 15.12 0.43
CA GLU A 215 -1.26 16.12 0.49
C GLU A 215 -1.20 16.91 1.80
N SER A 216 -2.23 16.78 2.64
CA SER A 216 -2.43 17.60 3.83
C SER A 216 -1.39 17.33 4.93
N GLY A 217 -1.23 18.30 5.84
CA GLY A 217 -0.31 18.24 6.98
C GLY A 217 1.18 18.32 6.60
N ASN A 218 2.04 18.76 7.51
CA ASN A 218 3.49 18.77 7.27
C ASN A 218 4.14 17.45 7.70
N LEU A 219 5.26 17.09 7.06
CA LEU A 219 6.05 15.89 7.41
C LEU A 219 6.65 15.94 8.83
N THR A 220 6.65 17.11 9.45
CA THR A 220 7.15 17.39 10.80
C THR A 220 6.04 17.40 11.86
N ASP A 221 4.78 17.57 11.48
CA ASP A 221 3.67 17.84 12.41
C ASP A 221 3.01 16.53 12.85
N GLN A 222 3.79 15.62 13.42
CA GLN A 222 3.35 14.27 13.83
C GLN A 222 2.81 13.36 12.71
N ASN A 223 2.76 13.83 11.45
CA ASN A 223 2.54 13.09 10.20
C ASN A 223 1.72 11.79 10.35
N LYS A 224 0.48 11.92 10.84
CA LYS A 224 -0.35 10.79 11.30
C LYS A 224 -1.56 10.59 10.40
N TYR A 225 -1.63 9.42 9.77
CA TYR A 225 -2.79 9.02 8.97
C TYR A 225 -4.08 9.02 9.80
N GLY A 226 -5.16 9.54 9.23
CA GLY A 226 -6.45 9.70 9.90
C GLY A 226 -6.54 10.93 10.82
N TYR A 227 -5.45 11.69 10.97
CA TYR A 227 -5.43 12.93 11.76
C TYR A 227 -4.91 14.12 10.94
N THR A 228 -3.67 14.08 10.47
CA THR A 228 -3.09 15.18 9.67
C THR A 228 -3.27 15.03 8.17
N PHE A 229 -3.54 13.81 7.72
CA PHE A 229 -3.84 13.49 6.32
C PHE A 229 -4.71 12.24 6.23
N ALA A 230 -5.45 12.12 5.14
CA ALA A 230 -6.27 10.95 4.84
C ALA A 230 -6.44 10.80 3.34
N TYR A 231 -6.81 9.60 2.89
CA TYR A 231 -7.13 9.36 1.49
C TYR A 231 -8.65 9.30 1.27
N PRO A 232 -9.13 9.56 0.03
CA PRO A 232 -10.55 9.54 -0.29
C PRO A 232 -11.24 8.22 0.09
N SER A 233 -12.45 8.30 0.62
CA SER A 233 -13.26 7.12 0.93
C SER A 233 -13.86 6.49 -0.32
N ASN A 234 -14.18 5.21 -0.25
CA ASN A 234 -14.89 4.49 -1.30
C ASN A 234 -16.23 5.16 -1.67
N THR A 235 -16.96 5.68 -0.69
CA THR A 235 -18.22 6.42 -0.91
C THR A 235 -18.02 7.67 -1.76
N LEU A 236 -16.92 8.38 -1.58
CA LEU A 236 -16.57 9.56 -2.39
C LEU A 236 -16.20 9.14 -3.82
N ILE A 237 -15.41 8.08 -3.98
CA ILE A 237 -15.04 7.54 -5.30
C ILE A 237 -16.29 7.05 -6.05
N ASP A 238 -17.22 6.40 -5.35
CA ASP A 238 -18.52 6.00 -5.88
C ASP A 238 -19.36 7.19 -6.35
N TYR A 239 -19.34 8.28 -5.59
CA TYR A 239 -20.03 9.51 -5.97
C TYR A 239 -19.44 10.09 -7.27
N VAL A 240 -18.11 10.16 -7.38
CA VAL A 240 -17.41 10.62 -8.58
C VAL A 240 -17.82 9.78 -9.79
N ALA A 241 -17.80 8.45 -9.67
CA ALA A 241 -18.23 7.54 -10.73
C ALA A 241 -19.71 7.72 -11.11
N ARG A 242 -20.61 7.81 -10.12
CA ARG A 242 -22.06 8.01 -10.36
C ARG A 242 -22.38 9.34 -11.05
N LYS A 243 -21.54 10.36 -10.85
CA LYS A 243 -21.67 11.65 -11.56
C LYS A 243 -21.15 11.62 -13.00
N GLY A 244 -20.61 10.49 -13.46
CA GLY A 244 -20.16 10.32 -14.85
C GLY A 244 -18.75 10.84 -15.11
N PHE A 245 -17.98 11.16 -14.07
CA PHE A 245 -16.55 11.43 -14.20
C PHE A 245 -15.79 10.14 -14.51
N GLY A 246 -14.67 10.26 -15.22
CA GLY A 246 -13.80 9.15 -15.59
C GLY A 246 -12.38 9.23 -15.01
N LEU A 247 -12.07 10.31 -14.28
CA LEU A 247 -10.74 10.56 -13.72
C LEU A 247 -10.82 11.08 -12.28
N ILE A 248 -9.93 10.58 -11.43
CA ILE A 248 -9.58 11.19 -10.15
C ILE A 248 -8.15 11.72 -10.26
N ARG A 249 -7.93 12.99 -9.92
CA ARG A 249 -6.58 13.48 -9.59
C ARG A 249 -6.37 13.27 -8.10
N LEU A 250 -5.38 12.45 -7.74
CA LEU A 250 -5.11 12.06 -6.36
C LEU A 250 -3.83 12.72 -5.89
N SER A 251 -3.97 13.75 -5.04
CA SER A 251 -2.83 14.45 -4.48
C SER A 251 -2.25 13.70 -3.27
N PHE A 252 -0.92 13.63 -3.20
CA PHE A 252 -0.19 13.07 -2.08
C PHE A 252 1.13 13.81 -1.84
N LYS A 253 1.73 13.68 -0.65
CA LYS A 253 3.09 14.19 -0.41
C LYS A 253 4.14 13.18 -0.87
N ALA A 254 5.04 13.61 -1.76
CA ALA A 254 6.14 12.79 -2.24
C ALA A 254 7.01 12.26 -1.10
N GLY A 255 7.29 13.08 -0.07
CA GLY A 255 8.08 12.65 1.09
C GLY A 255 7.41 11.67 2.02
N ARG A 256 6.08 11.49 1.94
CA ARG A 256 5.44 10.35 2.61
C ARG A 256 5.61 9.08 1.81
N LEU A 257 5.54 9.18 0.48
CA LEU A 257 5.68 8.04 -0.40
C LEU A 257 7.15 7.60 -0.57
N GLN A 258 8.11 8.51 -0.53
CA GLN A 258 9.55 8.23 -0.58
C GLN A 258 10.27 9.06 0.50
N PRO A 259 10.34 8.56 1.75
CA PRO A 259 10.93 9.31 2.87
C PRO A 259 12.44 9.55 2.73
N ASP A 260 13.16 8.57 2.18
CA ASP A 260 14.56 8.74 1.75
C ASP A 260 14.58 8.93 0.23
N ARG A 261 15.06 10.09 -0.23
CA ARG A 261 15.12 10.50 -1.64
C ARG A 261 15.90 9.56 -2.57
N ASN A 262 16.71 8.65 -2.02
CA ASN A 262 17.40 7.60 -2.79
C ASN A 262 16.90 6.20 -2.44
N GLY A 263 16.06 6.11 -1.42
CA GLY A 263 15.53 4.87 -0.91
C GLY A 263 14.31 4.40 -1.67
N ALA A 264 13.79 3.26 -1.21
CA ALA A 264 12.55 2.70 -1.71
C ALA A 264 11.35 3.58 -1.35
N LEU A 265 10.22 3.30 -2.00
CA LEU A 265 8.94 3.86 -1.57
C LEU A 265 8.56 3.29 -0.19
N ASP A 266 7.92 4.11 0.64
CA ASP A 266 7.32 3.67 1.89
C ASP A 266 6.17 2.69 1.59
N PRO A 267 6.26 1.44 2.05
CA PRO A 267 5.28 0.42 1.68
C PRO A 267 3.90 0.68 2.28
N VAL A 268 3.82 1.38 3.43
CA VAL A 268 2.54 1.68 4.09
C VAL A 268 1.82 2.78 3.33
N GLU A 269 2.50 3.85 2.95
CA GLU A 269 1.93 4.92 2.14
C GLU A 269 1.58 4.44 0.73
N LEU A 270 2.44 3.63 0.11
CA LEU A 270 2.16 3.01 -1.18
C LEU A 270 0.88 2.16 -1.13
N ALA A 271 0.68 1.36 -0.08
CA ALA A 271 -0.53 0.56 0.09
C ALA A 271 -1.80 1.42 0.27
N ARG A 272 -1.69 2.62 0.87
CA ARG A 272 -2.83 3.55 0.97
C ARG A 272 -3.22 4.12 -0.40
N ILE A 273 -2.24 4.53 -1.20
CA ILE A 273 -2.46 5.01 -2.56
C ILE A 273 -3.02 3.88 -3.43
N ASP A 274 -2.46 2.68 -3.34
CA ASP A 274 -2.90 1.52 -4.11
C ASP A 274 -4.36 1.15 -3.81
N LYS A 275 -4.80 1.23 -2.54
CA LYS A 275 -6.23 1.05 -2.19
C LYS A 275 -7.15 1.99 -2.99
N VAL A 276 -6.76 3.25 -3.16
CA VAL A 276 -7.52 4.22 -3.97
C VAL A 276 -7.46 3.84 -5.45
N VAL A 277 -6.28 3.51 -5.97
CA VAL A 277 -6.08 3.10 -7.37
C VAL A 277 -6.92 1.89 -7.73
N GLN A 278 -6.90 0.83 -6.92
CA GLN A 278 -7.66 -0.40 -7.15
C GLN A 278 -9.17 -0.15 -7.06
N TYR A 279 -9.62 0.64 -6.08
CA TYR A 279 -11.04 0.92 -5.96
C TYR A 279 -11.55 1.77 -7.13
N ALA A 280 -10.80 2.81 -7.52
CA ALA A 280 -11.08 3.62 -8.70
C ALA A 280 -11.13 2.76 -9.98
N HIS A 281 -10.19 1.83 -10.14
CA HIS A 281 -10.17 0.88 -11.26
C HIS A 281 -11.46 0.04 -11.32
N SER A 282 -11.94 -0.47 -10.17
CA SER A 282 -13.21 -1.23 -10.10
C SER A 282 -14.43 -0.43 -10.54
N LYS A 283 -14.34 0.90 -10.49
CA LYS A 283 -15.37 1.85 -10.94
C LYS A 283 -15.16 2.34 -12.38
N GLY A 284 -14.13 1.85 -13.06
CA GLY A 284 -13.78 2.28 -14.42
C GLY A 284 -13.18 3.70 -14.46
N LEU A 285 -12.56 4.15 -13.37
CA LEU A 285 -11.93 5.46 -13.25
C LEU A 285 -10.41 5.37 -13.44
N TYR A 286 -9.86 6.35 -14.15
CA TYR A 286 -8.43 6.67 -14.09
C TYR A 286 -8.06 7.33 -12.76
N VAL A 287 -6.81 7.16 -12.33
CA VAL A 287 -6.18 7.91 -11.25
C VAL A 287 -4.93 8.60 -11.78
N LEU A 288 -4.94 9.94 -11.79
CA LEU A 288 -3.75 10.75 -12.00
C LEU A 288 -3.05 10.93 -10.65
N LEU A 289 -1.90 10.26 -10.49
CA LEU A 289 -1.03 10.40 -9.33
C LEU A 289 -0.36 11.77 -9.37
N ASP A 290 -0.58 12.57 -8.32
CA ASP A 290 -0.10 13.95 -8.24
C ASP A 290 0.73 14.15 -6.94
N PRO A 291 2.07 14.07 -6.99
CA PRO A 291 2.91 14.49 -5.88
C PRO A 291 2.78 16.01 -5.73
N HIS A 292 2.13 16.44 -4.65
CA HIS A 292 1.57 17.78 -4.50
C HIS A 292 2.51 18.71 -3.71
N ASP A 293 3.73 18.85 -4.21
CA ASP A 293 4.85 19.50 -3.50
C ASP A 293 5.45 20.74 -4.22
N TYR A 294 4.74 21.34 -5.18
CA TYR A 294 5.02 22.68 -5.71
C TYR A 294 6.41 22.85 -6.34
N GLY A 295 6.86 21.83 -7.09
CA GLY A 295 8.20 21.75 -7.67
C GLY A 295 9.33 21.54 -6.67
N SER A 296 9.01 21.17 -5.43
CA SER A 296 9.99 20.82 -4.41
C SER A 296 9.86 19.35 -4.01
N LEU A 297 10.95 18.75 -3.54
CA LEU A 297 10.90 17.47 -2.83
C LEU A 297 11.53 17.62 -1.44
N PRO A 298 11.11 16.86 -0.42
CA PRO A 298 11.57 17.03 0.97
C PRO A 298 12.91 16.35 1.24
N ASP A 299 13.84 17.00 1.94
CA ASP A 299 15.22 16.53 2.21
C ASP A 299 15.35 15.64 3.43
N ALA A 300 16.57 15.23 3.74
CA ALA A 300 16.91 14.62 5.02
C ALA A 300 16.39 15.46 6.21
N ASP A 301 16.41 16.79 6.09
CA ASP A 301 15.84 17.73 7.07
C ASP A 301 14.30 17.91 6.95
N LYS A 302 13.66 17.15 6.05
CA LYS A 302 12.24 17.21 5.68
C LYS A 302 11.78 18.54 5.07
N SER A 303 12.69 19.49 4.84
CA SER A 303 12.39 20.75 4.16
C SER A 303 12.32 20.55 2.65
N GLY A 304 11.40 21.27 2.00
CA GLY A 304 11.28 21.23 0.55
C GLY A 304 12.47 21.92 -0.13
N LYS A 305 13.21 21.18 -0.95
CA LYS A 305 14.25 21.73 -1.83
C LYS A 305 13.74 21.74 -3.27
N LYS A 306 14.04 22.82 -4.00
CA LYS A 306 13.56 23.03 -5.37
C LYS A 306 14.20 22.05 -6.34
N ILE A 307 13.39 21.42 -7.18
CA ILE A 307 13.86 20.48 -8.20
C ILE A 307 14.77 21.20 -9.20
N GLY A 308 15.93 20.59 -9.46
CA GLY A 308 16.99 21.14 -10.30
C GLY A 308 17.99 22.04 -9.56
N SER A 309 17.86 22.22 -8.24
CA SER A 309 18.89 22.85 -7.41
C SER A 309 20.07 21.89 -7.15
N ALA A 310 21.14 22.39 -6.51
CA ALA A 310 22.25 21.56 -6.05
C ALA A 310 21.81 20.51 -5.02
N ASP A 311 20.90 20.88 -4.11
CA ASP A 311 20.39 19.99 -3.05
C ASP A 311 19.37 18.97 -3.57
N MET A 312 18.67 19.29 -4.67
CA MET A 312 17.68 18.42 -5.30
C MET A 312 17.91 18.37 -6.81
N PRO A 313 19.00 17.71 -7.26
CA PRO A 313 19.31 17.62 -8.67
C PRO A 313 18.27 16.75 -9.40
N ALA A 314 18.16 16.94 -10.71
CA ALA A 314 17.19 16.23 -11.56
C ALA A 314 17.22 14.70 -11.39
N SER A 315 18.37 14.12 -11.07
CA SER A 315 18.54 12.67 -10.86
C SER A 315 17.75 12.13 -9.68
N LYS A 316 17.53 12.92 -8.62
CA LYS A 316 16.71 12.50 -7.45
C LYS A 316 15.23 12.48 -7.82
N PHE A 317 14.77 13.48 -8.56
CA PHE A 317 13.39 13.49 -9.07
C PHE A 317 13.14 12.36 -10.08
N ALA A 318 14.12 12.07 -10.94
CA ALA A 318 14.08 10.91 -11.83
C ALA A 318 14.05 9.58 -11.06
N ASN A 319 14.81 9.45 -9.96
CA ASN A 319 14.79 8.27 -9.10
C ASN A 319 13.41 8.05 -8.46
N PHE A 320 12.79 9.11 -7.91
CA PHE A 320 11.42 9.04 -7.40
C PHE A 320 10.47 8.49 -8.46
N TRP A 321 10.51 9.05 -9.67
CA TRP A 321 9.62 8.65 -10.76
C TRP A 321 9.89 7.25 -11.30
N ALA A 322 11.13 6.78 -11.32
CA ALA A 322 11.45 5.39 -11.67
C ALA A 322 10.76 4.41 -10.71
N HIS A 323 10.82 4.68 -9.39
CA HIS A 323 10.20 3.82 -8.39
C HIS A 323 8.67 3.84 -8.46
N VAL A 324 8.06 5.02 -8.59
CA VAL A 324 6.59 5.14 -8.72
C VAL A 324 6.11 4.45 -10.01
N ALA A 325 6.80 4.67 -11.12
CA ALA A 325 6.43 4.03 -12.39
C ALA A 325 6.60 2.50 -12.33
N ALA A 326 7.67 1.99 -11.70
CA ALA A 326 7.85 0.55 -11.53
C ALA A 326 6.75 -0.09 -10.67
N ALA A 327 6.26 0.62 -9.64
CA ALA A 327 5.17 0.14 -8.80
C ALA A 327 3.84 0.04 -9.56
N TYR A 328 3.59 0.94 -10.52
CA TYR A 328 2.30 1.05 -11.24
C TYR A 328 2.36 0.64 -12.71
N ILE A 329 3.47 0.11 -13.22
CA ILE A 329 3.66 -0.20 -14.65
C ILE A 329 2.56 -1.08 -15.25
N ASN A 330 2.04 -2.04 -14.48
CA ASN A 330 0.96 -2.92 -14.91
C ASN A 330 -0.44 -2.36 -14.65
N GLN A 331 -0.58 -1.15 -14.11
CA GLN A 331 -1.89 -0.57 -13.81
C GLN A 331 -2.36 0.34 -14.94
N PRO A 332 -3.30 -0.12 -15.78
CA PRO A 332 -3.73 0.63 -16.97
C PRO A 332 -4.57 1.86 -16.63
N ASN A 333 -5.14 1.92 -15.42
CA ASN A 333 -5.92 3.07 -14.94
C ASN A 333 -5.07 4.15 -14.27
N VAL A 334 -3.75 3.97 -14.16
CA VAL A 334 -2.86 4.98 -13.56
C VAL A 334 -2.33 5.92 -14.64
N LEU A 335 -2.31 7.21 -14.33
CA LEU A 335 -1.65 8.28 -15.07
C LEU A 335 -0.62 8.96 -14.16
N PHE A 336 0.44 9.53 -14.72
CA PHE A 336 1.53 10.12 -13.95
C PHE A 336 1.54 11.64 -14.09
N GLY A 337 1.19 12.39 -13.05
CA GLY A 337 1.35 13.85 -12.99
C GLY A 337 2.67 14.19 -12.31
N LEU A 338 3.61 14.81 -13.02
CA LEU A 338 5.01 14.84 -12.57
C LEU A 338 5.21 15.51 -11.21
N ILE A 339 4.52 16.61 -10.94
CA ILE A 339 4.50 17.31 -9.65
C ILE A 339 3.41 18.39 -9.74
N ASN A 340 2.73 18.73 -8.65
CA ASN A 340 1.84 19.89 -8.65
C ASN A 340 2.65 21.19 -8.81
N GLU A 341 2.21 22.09 -9.69
CA GLU A 341 2.54 23.53 -9.71
C GLU A 341 3.99 23.92 -9.36
N PRO A 342 5.00 23.56 -10.19
CA PRO A 342 6.34 24.10 -10.03
C PRO A 342 6.35 25.64 -9.96
N PHE A 343 6.89 26.19 -8.88
CA PHE A 343 7.09 27.65 -8.73
C PHE A 343 8.49 27.97 -8.21
N GLY A 344 8.99 29.16 -8.53
CA GLY A 344 10.33 29.60 -8.10
C GLY A 344 11.47 28.80 -8.75
N ILE A 345 11.22 28.15 -9.89
CA ILE A 345 12.19 27.41 -10.68
C ILE A 345 12.25 28.05 -12.05
N ASN A 346 13.46 28.24 -12.59
CA ASN A 346 13.63 28.69 -13.97
C ASN A 346 13.04 27.66 -14.95
N ALA A 347 12.33 28.11 -15.99
CA ALA A 347 11.67 27.23 -16.96
C ALA A 347 12.61 26.21 -17.61
N ARG A 348 13.86 26.59 -17.94
CA ARG A 348 14.85 25.69 -18.53
C ARG A 348 15.37 24.66 -17.52
N THR A 349 15.58 25.07 -16.27
CA THR A 349 15.93 24.14 -15.18
C THR A 349 14.81 23.11 -14.97
N TRP A 350 13.56 23.57 -14.89
CA TRP A 350 12.41 22.69 -14.76
C TRP A 350 12.28 21.73 -15.94
N GLN A 351 12.42 22.22 -17.18
CA GLN A 351 12.37 21.38 -18.38
C GLN A 351 13.36 20.22 -18.28
N SER A 352 14.63 20.50 -17.95
CA SER A 352 15.66 19.46 -17.82
C SER A 352 15.28 18.40 -16.78
N SER A 353 14.74 18.82 -15.64
CA SER A 353 14.28 17.90 -14.59
C SER A 353 13.05 17.09 -14.99
N ALA A 354 12.07 17.70 -15.64
CA ALA A 354 10.88 17.02 -16.13
C ALA A 354 11.21 15.98 -17.21
N ILE A 355 12.12 16.30 -18.15
CA ILE A 355 12.61 15.35 -19.15
C ILE A 355 13.33 14.16 -18.50
N ALA A 356 14.12 14.39 -17.46
CA ALA A 356 14.78 13.32 -16.71
C ALA A 356 13.74 12.38 -16.04
N ALA A 357 12.68 12.94 -15.45
CA ALA A 357 11.59 12.16 -14.88
C ALA A 357 10.83 11.35 -15.94
N VAL A 358 10.45 11.98 -17.07
CA VAL A 358 9.81 11.28 -18.20
C VAL A 358 10.69 10.12 -18.67
N SER A 359 11.98 10.36 -18.84
CA SER A 359 12.93 9.33 -19.30
C SER A 359 13.01 8.16 -18.30
N ALA A 360 13.01 8.44 -17.00
CA ALA A 360 13.02 7.42 -15.95
C ALA A 360 11.71 6.60 -15.88
N ILE A 361 10.56 7.23 -16.13
CA ILE A 361 9.28 6.52 -16.26
C ILE A 361 9.31 5.57 -17.47
N ARG A 362 9.86 6.02 -18.59
CA ARG A 362 9.96 5.19 -19.81
C ARG A 362 11.00 4.09 -19.70
N SER A 363 12.12 4.31 -18.99
CA SER A 363 13.18 3.31 -18.85
C SER A 363 12.74 2.05 -18.09
N VAL A 364 11.74 2.17 -17.20
CA VAL A 364 11.14 1.00 -16.53
C VAL A 364 10.11 0.27 -17.39
N GLY A 365 9.78 0.80 -18.57
CA GLY A 365 8.83 0.22 -19.53
C GLY A 365 7.39 0.74 -19.41
N ALA A 366 7.15 1.76 -18.57
CA ALA A 366 5.80 2.27 -18.34
C ALA A 366 5.26 3.01 -19.57
N LYS A 367 4.06 2.61 -20.02
CA LYS A 367 3.40 3.13 -21.23
C LYS A 367 2.28 4.12 -20.92
N GLN A 368 1.98 4.36 -19.65
CA GLN A 368 0.93 5.24 -19.17
C GLN A 368 1.13 6.69 -19.64
N LYS A 369 0.04 7.44 -19.71
CA LYS A 369 0.11 8.87 -20.06
C LYS A 369 0.79 9.67 -18.94
N ILE A 370 1.67 10.59 -19.32
CA ILE A 370 2.36 11.50 -18.39
C ILE A 370 1.79 12.91 -18.56
N PHE A 371 1.54 13.59 -17.46
CA PHE A 371 1.08 14.96 -17.37
C PHE A 371 2.25 15.82 -16.86
N ILE A 372 2.68 16.77 -17.68
CA ILE A 372 3.88 17.58 -17.48
C ILE A 372 3.43 19.01 -17.17
N PRO A 373 3.58 19.52 -15.94
CA PRO A 373 3.28 20.91 -15.65
C PRO A 373 4.36 21.85 -16.21
N GLY A 374 4.04 23.14 -16.33
CA GLY A 374 5.01 24.22 -16.51
C GLY A 374 5.48 24.81 -15.18
N VAL A 375 6.34 25.82 -15.25
CA VAL A 375 6.63 26.69 -14.09
C VAL A 375 5.55 27.77 -13.92
N SER A 376 5.65 28.57 -12.87
CA SER A 376 4.66 29.60 -12.49
C SER A 376 3.27 28.99 -12.26
N TRP A 377 3.23 27.95 -11.42
CA TRP A 377 2.01 27.23 -11.05
C TRP A 377 1.27 26.61 -12.25
N THR A 378 2.00 26.28 -13.32
CA THR A 378 1.45 25.72 -14.57
C THR A 378 0.24 26.48 -15.14
N GLY A 379 0.15 27.79 -14.86
CA GLY A 379 -0.98 28.61 -15.27
C GLY A 379 -1.07 28.74 -16.79
N ALA A 380 -2.20 28.36 -17.39
CA ALA A 380 -2.42 28.53 -18.83
C ALA A 380 -2.30 30.01 -19.27
N HIS A 381 -2.78 30.95 -18.44
CA HIS A 381 -2.73 32.38 -18.70
C HIS A 381 -1.29 32.94 -18.73
N SER A 382 -0.34 32.27 -18.08
CA SER A 382 1.05 32.70 -17.96
C SER A 382 2.02 31.81 -18.74
N TRP A 383 1.54 30.79 -19.46
CA TRP A 383 2.38 29.79 -20.12
C TRP A 383 3.46 30.40 -21.04
N VAL A 384 3.08 31.39 -21.85
CA VAL A 384 4.02 32.08 -22.75
C VAL A 384 4.93 33.02 -21.97
N SER A 385 4.36 33.90 -21.13
CA SER A 385 5.11 34.93 -20.38
C SER A 385 6.10 34.35 -19.36
N SER A 386 5.82 33.15 -18.83
CA SER A 386 6.70 32.44 -17.90
C SER A 386 7.81 31.66 -18.60
N GLY A 387 7.90 31.73 -19.94
CA GLY A 387 8.93 31.06 -20.73
C GLY A 387 8.71 29.57 -20.97
N ASN A 388 7.58 28.99 -20.50
CA ASN A 388 7.26 27.57 -20.74
C ASN A 388 7.18 27.28 -22.24
N ALA A 389 6.45 28.10 -23.00
CA ALA A 389 6.30 27.93 -24.45
C ALA A 389 7.66 27.84 -25.18
N ALA A 390 8.60 28.73 -24.83
CA ALA A 390 9.89 28.81 -25.48
C ALA A 390 10.77 27.58 -25.19
N VAL A 391 10.82 27.12 -23.93
CA VAL A 391 11.68 25.98 -23.58
C VAL A 391 11.14 24.67 -24.15
N TRP A 392 9.81 24.49 -24.17
CA TRP A 392 9.15 23.24 -24.59
C TRP A 392 8.90 23.12 -26.10
N ALA A 393 9.20 24.14 -26.92
CA ALA A 393 8.84 24.19 -28.34
C ALA A 393 9.25 22.97 -29.18
N ASN A 394 10.38 22.34 -28.85
CA ASN A 394 10.93 21.19 -29.58
C ASN A 394 10.83 19.86 -28.82
N PHE A 395 10.08 19.83 -27.72
CA PHE A 395 9.90 18.59 -26.96
C PHE A 395 8.79 17.75 -27.58
N HIS A 396 9.12 16.49 -27.89
CA HIS A 396 8.18 15.53 -28.44
C HIS A 396 8.26 14.22 -27.65
N GLU A 397 7.15 13.84 -27.03
CA GLU A 397 6.94 12.53 -26.42
C GLU A 397 5.50 12.09 -26.72
N THR A 398 5.35 10.85 -27.21
CA THR A 398 4.13 10.41 -27.90
C THR A 398 2.95 10.11 -26.98
N ASN A 399 3.17 9.94 -25.68
CA ASN A 399 2.11 9.71 -24.70
C ASN A 399 2.27 10.61 -23.45
N SER A 400 2.55 11.88 -23.69
CA SER A 400 2.59 12.93 -22.67
C SER A 400 1.69 14.09 -23.07
N VAL A 401 1.22 14.83 -22.08
CA VAL A 401 0.44 16.06 -22.25
C VAL A 401 0.95 17.12 -21.29
N PHE A 402 0.84 18.39 -21.66
CA PHE A 402 1.06 19.49 -20.71
C PHE A 402 -0.22 19.73 -19.90
N GLU A 403 -0.07 19.98 -18.59
CA GLU A 403 -1.19 20.26 -17.67
C GLU A 403 -1.85 21.63 -17.92
#